data_AF-A0A7V4H9C5-F1
#
_entry.id   AF-A0A7V4H9C5-F1
#
_cell.length_a   1.000
_cell.length_b   1.000
_cell.length_c   1.000
_cell.angle_alpha   90.00
_cell.angle_beta   90.00
_cell.angle_gamma   90.00
#
_symmetry.space_group_name_H-M   'P 1'
#
loop_
_entity.id
_entity.type
_entity.pdbx_description
1 polymer ?
#
loop_
_entity_poly.entity_id
_entity_poly.type
_entity_poly.pdbx_seq_one_letter_code
_entity_poly.pdbx_strand_id
1 'polypeptide(L)'
;MDKFKPLILILCFFFGCCSSKNPKYIDNSDKISAEDSLRIIGSKRPNVIKQNVSSVSARIDSVILHNDNDFKLLLTVLSVQAEEDIDSFAEPRQQIIASPAYYEEGDNIIDWQKERNSELLNLKKSKSGDIVNVKISLDQKGGWKIIEVMK
;
A
#
# COMPACT_ATOMS: atom_id res chain seq x y z
N MET A 1 -44.32 -9.41 -30.03
CA MET A 1 -43.70 -8.09 -30.21
C MET A 1 -44.63 -7.08 -29.57
N ASP A 2 -44.37 -6.71 -28.31
CA ASP A 2 -45.08 -5.62 -27.65
C ASP A 2 -44.10 -4.81 -26.80
N LYS A 3 -44.27 -3.50 -26.92
CA LYS A 3 -43.25 -2.46 -26.71
C LYS A 3 -43.19 -2.05 -25.23
N PHE A 4 -42.12 -2.42 -24.54
CA PHE A 4 -41.79 -1.82 -23.23
C PHE A 4 -41.15 -0.44 -23.44
N LYS A 5 -41.82 0.61 -22.96
CA LYS A 5 -41.29 1.99 -22.89
C LYS A 5 -40.51 2.16 -21.58
N PRO A 6 -39.30 2.75 -21.59
CA PRO A 6 -38.60 3.11 -20.36
C PRO A 6 -39.12 4.43 -19.79
N LEU A 7 -39.56 4.41 -18.52
CA LEU A 7 -39.87 5.62 -17.74
C LEU A 7 -38.58 6.09 -17.07
N ILE A 8 -38.02 7.17 -17.60
CA ILE A 8 -36.91 7.92 -17.01
C ILE A 8 -37.47 8.71 -15.82
N LEU A 9 -36.94 8.49 -14.62
CA LEU A 9 -37.12 9.37 -13.47
C LEU A 9 -35.73 9.83 -12.99
N ILE A 10 -35.33 11.01 -13.45
CA ILE A 10 -34.17 11.76 -12.97
C ILE A 10 -34.61 12.46 -11.68
N LEU A 11 -33.97 12.11 -10.56
CA LEU A 11 -34.14 12.83 -9.29
C LEU A 11 -32.79 13.45 -8.91
N CYS A 12 -32.59 14.70 -9.36
CA CYS A 12 -31.48 15.55 -8.92
C CYS A 12 -31.79 16.11 -7.53
N PHE A 13 -31.12 15.63 -6.49
CA PHE A 13 -31.04 16.33 -5.21
C PHE A 13 -29.76 17.17 -5.15
N PHE A 14 -29.92 18.47 -5.41
CA PHE A 14 -29.05 19.53 -4.89
C PHE A 14 -29.43 19.86 -3.43
N PHE A 15 -28.64 20.74 -2.79
CA PHE A 15 -28.65 21.18 -1.38
C PHE A 15 -27.83 20.26 -0.46
N GLY A 16 -26.79 20.69 0.25
CA GLY A 16 -26.22 21.99 0.65
C GLY A 16 -25.08 21.62 1.64
N CYS A 17 -24.35 22.46 2.34
CA CYS A 17 -24.24 23.90 2.50
C CYS A 17 -22.88 24.07 3.22
N CYS A 18 -22.05 25.02 2.79
CA CYS A 18 -20.82 25.40 3.48
C CYS A 18 -21.13 25.92 4.90
N SER A 19 -20.36 25.49 5.90
CA SER A 19 -20.35 26.12 7.23
C SER A 19 -18.92 26.32 7.71
N SER A 20 -18.35 27.47 7.36
CA SER A 20 -17.12 28.01 7.94
C SER A 20 -17.43 28.62 9.32
N LYS A 21 -16.86 28.05 10.38
CA LYS A 21 -16.76 28.70 11.70
C LYS A 21 -15.30 29.04 11.97
N ASN A 22 -14.97 30.33 11.89
CA ASN A 22 -13.71 30.89 12.37
C ASN A 22 -13.74 30.96 13.91
N PRO A 23 -12.83 30.29 14.64
CA PRO A 23 -12.60 30.60 16.04
C PRO A 23 -11.71 31.84 16.19
N LYS A 24 -12.12 32.68 17.14
CA LYS A 24 -11.56 33.97 17.53
C LYS A 24 -10.05 33.94 17.74
N TYR A 25 -9.37 34.93 17.15
CA TYR A 25 -8.02 35.35 17.50
C TYR A 25 -8.05 35.96 18.91
N ILE A 26 -7.38 35.34 19.88
CA ILE A 26 -7.12 35.92 21.19
C ILE A 26 -5.70 36.47 21.12
N ASP A 27 -5.62 37.80 21.07
CA ASP A 27 -4.41 38.58 21.22
C ASP A 27 -4.05 38.66 22.70
N ASN A 28 -2.89 38.09 23.06
CA ASN A 28 -2.27 38.26 24.37
C ASN A 28 -0.84 38.78 24.15
N SER A 29 -0.74 40.01 23.64
CA SER A 29 0.43 40.84 23.90
C SER A 29 0.44 41.22 25.38
N ASP A 30 1.38 40.70 26.16
CA ASP A 30 2.30 41.54 26.94
C ASP A 30 3.18 40.74 27.90
N LYS A 31 4.43 41.22 27.99
CA LYS A 31 5.49 40.97 28.99
C LYS A 31 6.43 39.79 28.71
N ILE A 32 7.42 40.14 27.89
CA ILE A 32 8.79 39.63 27.97
C ILE A 32 9.31 39.85 29.39
N SER A 33 9.51 38.76 30.14
CA SER A 33 10.54 38.71 31.17
C SER A 33 11.72 37.97 30.56
N ALA A 34 12.84 38.66 30.45
CA ALA A 34 14.11 38.04 30.16
C ALA A 34 14.47 37.05 31.28
N GLU A 35 15.28 36.07 30.92
CA GLU A 35 15.92 35.06 31.78
C GLU A 35 15.21 33.69 31.81
N ASP A 36 15.87 32.76 31.13
CA ASP A 36 15.76 31.29 31.26
C ASP A 36 14.64 30.56 30.50
N SER A 37 14.75 30.54 29.17
CA SER A 37 14.24 29.44 28.36
C SER A 37 15.04 29.25 27.07
N LEU A 38 16.33 28.95 27.20
CA LEU A 38 17.08 28.23 26.17
C LEU A 38 16.58 26.76 26.10
N ARG A 39 15.38 26.57 25.57
CA ARG A 39 14.97 25.30 24.95
C ARG A 39 14.50 25.62 23.55
N ILE A 40 15.48 25.78 22.66
CA ILE A 40 15.26 25.64 21.22
C ILE A 40 14.77 24.21 21.01
N ILE A 41 13.45 24.01 21.00
CA ILE A 41 12.79 22.83 20.46
C ILE A 41 12.99 22.93 18.95
N GLY A 42 14.17 22.50 18.51
CA GLY A 42 14.66 22.67 17.14
C GLY A 42 15.38 21.43 16.68
N SER A 43 14.63 20.35 16.51
CA SER A 43 14.87 19.39 15.43
C SER A 43 13.61 18.53 15.34
N LYS A 44 12.66 18.93 14.48
CA LYS A 44 11.78 17.93 13.88
C LYS A 44 12.73 16.97 13.18
N ARG A 45 12.97 15.81 13.79
CA ARG A 45 13.65 14.70 13.13
C ARG A 45 13.01 14.56 11.74
N PRO A 46 13.79 14.37 10.67
CA PRO A 46 13.21 14.10 9.37
C PRO A 46 12.19 12.98 9.57
N ASN A 47 10.98 13.19 9.06
CA ASN A 47 9.92 12.19 9.10
C ASN A 47 10.44 11.04 8.24
N VAL A 48 11.15 10.09 8.86
CA VAL A 48 11.67 8.91 8.18
C VAL A 48 10.44 8.22 7.65
N ILE A 49 10.28 8.23 6.32
CA ILE A 49 9.26 7.43 5.66
C ILE A 49 9.60 5.99 6.03
N LYS A 50 8.91 5.44 7.03
CA LYS A 50 9.07 4.04 7.40
C LYS A 50 8.74 3.23 6.15
N GLN A 51 9.74 2.53 5.63
CA GLN A 51 9.50 1.53 4.60
C GLN A 51 8.58 0.48 5.20
N ASN A 52 7.54 0.08 4.49
CA ASN A 52 6.57 -0.91 4.96
C ASN A 52 6.81 -2.27 4.29
N VAL A 53 8.08 -2.67 4.26
CA VAL A 53 8.52 -3.91 3.65
C VAL A 53 8.52 -5.00 4.72
N SER A 54 8.08 -6.19 4.37
CA SER A 54 8.01 -7.32 5.29
C SER A 54 8.45 -8.59 4.59
N SER A 55 9.37 -9.30 5.22
CA SER A 55 9.80 -10.63 4.76
C SER A 55 8.83 -11.66 5.31
N VAL A 56 8.16 -12.40 4.42
CA VAL A 56 7.12 -13.37 4.83
C VAL A 56 7.37 -14.74 4.21
N SER A 57 7.04 -15.78 4.96
CA SER A 57 6.82 -17.11 4.40
C SER A 57 5.31 -17.28 4.20
N ALA A 58 4.89 -17.62 2.98
CA ALA A 58 3.48 -17.70 2.63
C ALA A 58 3.18 -18.96 1.82
N ARG A 59 1.99 -19.53 2.05
CA ARG A 59 1.44 -20.58 1.19
C ARG A 59 0.66 -19.92 0.06
N ILE A 60 0.90 -20.37 -1.17
CA ILE A 60 0.12 -19.98 -2.34
C ILE A 60 -1.20 -20.76 -2.30
N ASP A 61 -2.32 -20.07 -2.20
CA ASP A 61 -3.64 -20.69 -2.29
C ASP A 61 -4.15 -20.68 -3.74
N SER A 62 -3.86 -19.64 -4.52
CA SER A 62 -4.17 -19.62 -5.96
C SER A 62 -3.34 -18.60 -6.75
N VAL A 63 -3.22 -18.85 -8.06
CA VAL A 63 -2.67 -17.90 -9.06
C VAL A 63 -3.84 -17.37 -9.90
N ILE A 64 -4.06 -16.06 -9.88
CA ILE A 64 -5.14 -15.36 -10.59
C ILE A 64 -4.52 -14.65 -11.80
N LEU A 65 -4.69 -15.20 -13.00
CA LEU A 65 -4.12 -14.65 -14.23
C LEU A 65 -5.02 -13.58 -14.84
N HIS A 66 -4.45 -12.43 -15.19
CA HIS A 66 -5.12 -11.42 -16.01
C HIS A 66 -4.56 -11.41 -17.44
N ASN A 67 -3.23 -11.37 -17.58
CA ASN A 67 -2.53 -11.54 -18.85
C ASN A 67 -1.15 -12.18 -18.63
N ASP A 68 -0.23 -12.04 -19.59
CA ASP A 68 1.06 -12.71 -19.50
C ASP A 68 1.96 -12.21 -18.36
N ASN A 69 1.93 -10.91 -18.10
CA ASN A 69 2.76 -10.24 -17.12
C ASN A 69 1.94 -9.67 -15.96
N ASP A 70 0.61 -9.67 -16.04
CA ASP A 70 -0.30 -9.24 -14.98
C ASP A 70 -1.00 -10.46 -14.38
N PHE A 71 -0.61 -10.78 -13.14
CA PHE A 71 -1.27 -11.80 -12.33
C PHE A 71 -1.25 -11.39 -10.86
N LYS A 72 -2.06 -12.07 -10.07
CA LYS A 72 -2.08 -11.94 -8.62
C LYS A 72 -1.96 -13.30 -7.96
N LEU A 73 -1.42 -13.33 -6.75
CA LEU A 73 -1.42 -14.50 -5.90
C LEU A 73 -2.39 -14.28 -4.75
N LEU A 74 -3.27 -15.25 -4.50
CA LEU A 74 -3.91 -15.39 -3.20
C LEU A 74 -2.95 -16.15 -2.30
N LEU A 75 -2.53 -15.51 -1.22
CA LEU A 75 -1.53 -16.02 -0.29
C LEU A 75 -2.14 -16.14 1.12
N THR A 76 -1.80 -17.21 1.82
CA THR A 76 -1.93 -17.30 3.28
C THR A 76 -0.56 -17.08 3.90
N VAL A 77 -0.39 -15.99 4.65
CA VAL A 77 0.86 -15.70 5.39
C VAL A 77 1.04 -16.73 6.49
N LEU A 78 2.17 -17.42 6.53
CA LEU A 78 2.49 -18.42 7.55
C LEU A 78 3.31 -17.81 8.69
N SER A 79 4.32 -17.03 8.33
CA SER A 79 5.19 -16.32 9.26
C SER A 79 5.65 -14.99 8.69
N VAL A 80 6.04 -14.09 9.59
CA VAL A 80 6.51 -12.75 9.28
C VAL A 80 7.84 -12.54 10.00
N GLN A 81 8.84 -12.12 9.26
CA GLN A 81 10.13 -11.69 9.77
C GLN A 81 10.20 -10.17 9.59
N ALA A 82 10.20 -9.45 10.71
CA ALA A 82 10.39 -8.01 10.71
C ALA A 82 11.83 -7.70 10.28
N GLU A 83 12.00 -6.69 9.43
CA GLU A 83 13.30 -6.05 9.22
C GLU A 83 13.57 -5.10 10.41
N GLU A 84 14.84 -4.88 10.75
CA GLU A 84 15.23 -4.03 11.87
C GLU A 84 14.58 -2.63 11.75
N ASP A 85 13.97 -2.17 12.84
CA ASP A 85 13.29 -0.87 12.95
C ASP A 85 12.08 -0.64 12.00
N ILE A 86 11.59 -1.70 11.34
CA ILE A 86 10.44 -1.65 10.43
C ILE A 86 9.29 -2.52 10.96
N ASP A 87 8.17 -1.87 11.27
CA ASP A 87 6.93 -2.57 11.61
C ASP A 87 6.38 -3.29 10.38
N SER A 88 6.05 -4.57 10.53
CA SER A 88 5.35 -5.31 9.49
C SER A 88 3.85 -5.00 9.52
N PHE A 89 3.29 -4.78 8.33
CA PHE A 89 1.84 -4.66 8.16
C PHE A 89 1.16 -6.01 7.94
N ALA A 90 1.94 -7.06 7.68
CA ALA A 90 1.43 -8.39 7.45
C ALA A 90 1.35 -9.13 8.78
N GLU A 91 0.31 -9.94 8.95
CA GLU A 91 0.11 -10.74 10.15
C GLU A 91 0.14 -12.24 9.81
N PRO A 92 0.68 -13.10 10.70
CA PRO A 92 0.55 -14.54 10.53
C PRO A 92 -0.92 -14.98 10.38
N ARG A 93 -1.16 -15.93 9.49
CA ARG A 93 -2.48 -16.47 9.09
C ARG A 93 -3.36 -15.50 8.31
N GLN A 94 -2.88 -14.29 8.00
CA GLN A 94 -3.60 -13.35 7.15
C GLN A 94 -3.68 -13.88 5.71
N GLN A 95 -4.85 -13.76 5.09
CA GLN A 95 -5.01 -13.98 3.66
C GLN A 95 -4.88 -12.64 2.91
N ILE A 96 -4.03 -12.60 1.89
CA ILE A 96 -3.77 -11.42 1.09
C ILE A 96 -3.81 -11.74 -0.40
N ILE A 97 -4.21 -10.76 -1.21
CA ILE A 97 -4.09 -10.83 -2.67
C ILE A 97 -2.97 -9.88 -3.08
N ALA A 98 -1.86 -10.43 -3.55
CA ALA A 98 -0.67 -9.67 -3.87
C ALA A 98 -0.32 -9.72 -5.37
N SER A 99 0.04 -8.58 -5.93
CA SER A 99 0.54 -8.46 -7.32
C SER A 99 2.07 -8.36 -7.33
N PRO A 100 2.77 -8.91 -8.32
CA PRO A 100 4.18 -8.60 -8.54
C PRO A 100 4.40 -7.09 -8.68
N ALA A 101 5.46 -6.58 -8.05
CA ALA A 101 5.96 -5.23 -8.27
C ALA A 101 7.25 -5.32 -9.10
N TYR A 102 7.09 -5.31 -10.42
CA TYR A 102 8.21 -5.33 -11.34
C TYR A 102 9.01 -4.03 -11.26
N TYR A 103 10.31 -4.15 -11.49
CA TYR A 103 11.13 -2.99 -11.83
C TYR A 103 10.81 -2.56 -13.26
N GLU A 104 10.48 -1.29 -13.42
CA GLU A 104 10.17 -0.68 -14.70
C GLU A 104 11.27 0.34 -15.05
N GLU A 105 11.64 0.39 -16.33
CA GLU A 105 12.53 1.39 -16.89
C GLU A 105 11.71 2.39 -17.73
N GLY A 106 11.86 3.68 -17.45
CA GLY A 106 11.21 4.74 -18.22
C GLY A 106 9.69 4.64 -18.24
N ASP A 107 9.09 4.66 -19.45
CA ASP A 107 7.66 4.74 -19.73
C ASP A 107 6.87 3.45 -19.36
N ASN A 108 7.02 2.95 -18.13
CA ASN A 108 6.41 1.72 -17.59
C ASN A 108 6.79 0.45 -18.38
N ILE A 109 7.99 0.41 -18.98
CA ILE A 109 8.48 -0.78 -19.67
C ILE A 109 9.15 -1.68 -18.63
N ILE A 110 8.67 -2.92 -18.49
CA ILE A 110 9.27 -3.87 -17.56
C ILE A 110 10.68 -4.24 -18.04
N ASP A 111 11.68 -4.05 -17.18
CA ASP A 111 13.06 -4.42 -17.46
C ASP A 111 13.28 -5.92 -17.18
N TRP A 112 13.21 -6.74 -18.23
CA TRP A 112 13.41 -8.19 -18.13
C TRP A 112 14.86 -8.61 -17.92
N GLN A 113 15.83 -7.69 -18.02
CA GLN A 113 17.23 -8.00 -17.71
C GLN A 113 17.48 -8.08 -16.21
N LYS A 114 16.56 -7.54 -15.37
CA LYS A 114 16.61 -7.71 -13.92
C LYS A 114 16.20 -9.13 -13.55
N GLU A 115 17.12 -9.86 -12.91
CA GLU A 115 16.86 -11.20 -12.37
C GLU A 115 15.60 -11.23 -11.49
N ARG A 116 15.44 -10.23 -10.61
CA ARG A 116 14.26 -10.03 -9.76
C ARG A 116 12.93 -10.11 -10.53
N ASN A 117 12.85 -9.49 -11.72
CA ASN A 117 11.62 -9.50 -12.50
C ASN A 117 11.33 -10.90 -13.08
N SER A 118 12.36 -11.63 -13.48
CA SER A 118 12.23 -13.02 -13.92
C SER A 118 11.79 -13.94 -12.78
N GLU A 119 12.32 -13.74 -11.57
CA GLU A 119 11.90 -14.48 -10.37
C GLU A 119 10.44 -14.21 -10.00
N LEU A 120 10.05 -12.93 -9.99
CA LEU A 120 8.65 -12.54 -9.79
C LEU A 120 7.73 -13.15 -10.85
N LEU A 121 8.11 -13.11 -12.12
CA LEU A 121 7.33 -13.71 -13.20
C LEU A 121 7.19 -15.23 -13.05
N ASN A 122 8.22 -15.91 -12.53
CA ASN A 122 8.17 -17.35 -12.31
C ASN A 122 7.14 -17.78 -11.26
N LEU A 123 6.72 -16.90 -10.35
CA LEU A 123 5.63 -17.19 -9.40
C LEU A 123 4.30 -17.50 -10.11
N LYS A 124 4.12 -17.05 -11.35
CA LYS A 124 2.96 -17.40 -12.20
C LYS A 124 2.83 -18.92 -12.40
N LYS A 125 3.94 -19.65 -12.33
CA LYS A 125 4.00 -21.12 -12.55
C LYS A 125 3.75 -21.92 -11.27
N SER A 126 3.66 -21.25 -10.12
CA SER A 126 3.41 -21.90 -8.84
C SER A 126 2.02 -22.53 -8.78
N LYS A 127 1.85 -23.49 -7.87
CA LYS A 127 0.62 -24.23 -7.65
C LYS A 127 0.07 -23.94 -6.25
N SER A 128 -1.22 -24.21 -6.09
CA SER A 128 -1.84 -24.21 -4.77
C SER A 128 -1.10 -25.17 -3.84
N GLY A 129 -0.76 -24.71 -2.64
CA GLY A 129 -0.01 -25.45 -1.64
C GLY A 129 1.49 -25.13 -1.62
N ASP A 130 2.06 -24.53 -2.67
CA ASP A 130 3.48 -24.16 -2.70
C ASP A 130 3.79 -23.14 -1.60
N ILE A 131 4.96 -23.27 -0.97
CA ILE A 131 5.47 -22.32 0.02
C ILE A 131 6.50 -21.43 -0.65
N VAL A 132 6.36 -20.12 -0.46
CA VAL A 132 7.28 -19.11 -0.98
C VAL A 132 7.73 -18.19 0.14
N ASN A 133 9.01 -17.81 0.10
CA ASN A 133 9.55 -16.76 0.94
C ASN A 133 9.68 -15.51 0.09
N VAL A 134 8.98 -14.44 0.45
CA VAL A 134 8.91 -13.21 -0.35
C VAL A 134 8.99 -11.98 0.52
N LYS A 135 9.51 -10.89 -0.05
CA LYS A 135 9.30 -9.54 0.51
C LYS A 135 8.02 -8.96 -0.05
N ILE A 136 7.16 -8.46 0.83
CA ILE A 136 5.92 -7.79 0.45
C ILE A 136 5.86 -6.36 0.99
N SER A 137 5.07 -5.52 0.33
CA SER A 137 4.68 -4.21 0.84
C SER A 137 3.22 -3.92 0.57
N LEU A 138 2.66 -2.97 1.32
CA LEU A 138 1.32 -2.46 1.11
C LEU A 138 1.39 -1.12 0.38
N ASP A 139 0.80 -0.98 -0.80
CA ASP A 139 0.79 0.31 -1.48
C ASP A 139 -0.14 1.33 -0.78
N GLN A 140 -0.07 2.60 -1.19
CA GLN A 140 -0.89 3.68 -0.63
C GLN A 140 -2.40 3.49 -0.84
N LYS A 141 -2.81 2.59 -1.76
CA LYS A 141 -4.20 2.26 -2.04
C LYS A 141 -4.65 0.99 -1.29
N GLY A 142 -3.79 0.40 -0.46
CA GLY A 142 -4.05 -0.83 0.28
C GLY A 142 -3.87 -2.11 -0.55
N GLY A 143 -3.21 -2.04 -1.71
CA GLY A 143 -2.88 -3.19 -2.54
C GLY A 143 -1.58 -3.85 -2.08
N TRP A 144 -1.59 -5.15 -1.84
CA TRP A 144 -0.37 -5.90 -1.52
C TRP A 144 0.48 -6.09 -2.76
N LYS A 145 1.79 -5.91 -2.60
CA LYS A 145 2.80 -6.05 -3.64
C LYS A 145 3.86 -7.04 -3.24
N ILE A 146 4.21 -7.95 -4.14
CA ILE A 146 5.35 -8.84 -3.98
C ILE A 146 6.55 -8.13 -4.60
N ILE A 147 7.46 -7.70 -3.74
CA ILE A 147 8.66 -6.98 -4.12
C ILE A 147 9.68 -7.98 -4.64
N GLU A 148 10.00 -9.02 -3.87
CA GLU A 148 11.15 -9.88 -4.14
C GLU A 148 10.87 -11.31 -3.71
N VAL A 149 11.48 -12.28 -4.38
CA VAL A 149 11.49 -13.69 -3.95
C VAL A 149 12.80 -13.96 -3.22
N MET A 150 12.72 -14.44 -1.99
CA MET A 150 13.88 -14.71 -1.14
C MET A 150 14.36 -16.15 -1.36
N LYS A 151 15.68 -16.34 -1.54
CA LYS A 151 16.34 -17.63 -1.72
C LYS A 151 16.73 -18.26 -0.38
#